data_AF-A0A9E6F998-F1
#
_entry.id   AF-A0A9E6F998-F1
#
_cell.length_a   1.000
_cell.length_b   1.000
_cell.length_c   1.000
_cell.angle_alpha   90.00
_cell.angle_beta   90.00
_cell.angle_gamma   90.00
#
_symmetry.space_group_name_H-M   'P 1'
#
loop_
_entity.id
_entity.type
_entity.pdbx_description
1 polymer ?
#
loop_
_entity_poly.entity_id
_entity_poly.type
_entity_poly.pdbx_seq_one_letter_code
_entity_poly.pdbx_strand_id
1 'polypeptide(L)'
;MANSHGLTSRIVKKQAAARRLSKNKKATFQIYIGNENPQTRKNTSYKARIHYFENKQNFPKKRLMTKNPQSLIEQGIIDERGFFVKGKKKNFLTKSMVDKTGLDFYGMPR
;
A
#
# COMPACT_ATOMS: atom_id res chain seq x y z
N MET A 1 -23.65 -37.60 6.33
CA MET A 1 -23.93 -36.29 6.94
C MET A 1 -23.67 -35.19 5.93
N ALA A 2 -24.67 -34.37 5.64
CA ALA A 2 -24.49 -33.13 4.87
C ALA A 2 -23.85 -32.06 5.76
N ASN A 3 -23.14 -31.10 5.17
CA ASN A 3 -22.63 -29.95 5.92
C ASN A 3 -23.78 -29.04 6.39
N SER A 4 -23.48 -27.97 7.13
CA SER A 4 -24.44 -26.95 7.61
C SER A 4 -25.33 -26.32 6.51
N HIS A 5 -25.02 -26.55 5.24
CA HIS A 5 -25.74 -26.05 4.07
C HIS A 5 -26.47 -27.16 3.29
N GLY A 6 -26.62 -28.37 3.85
CA GLY A 6 -27.34 -29.47 3.20
C GLY A 6 -26.60 -30.12 2.03
N LEU A 7 -25.32 -29.78 1.80
CA LEU A 7 -24.53 -30.36 0.71
C LEU A 7 -23.79 -31.62 1.14
N THR A 8 -23.79 -32.63 0.28
CA THR A 8 -22.99 -33.84 0.48
C THR A 8 -21.49 -33.52 0.42
N SER A 9 -20.70 -34.22 1.23
CA SER A 9 -19.25 -33.98 1.37
C SER A 9 -18.49 -33.99 0.03
N ARG A 10 -18.93 -34.82 -0.91
CA ARG A 10 -18.39 -34.89 -2.28
C ARG A 10 -18.57 -33.58 -3.05
N ILE A 11 -19.74 -32.94 -2.95
CA ILE A 11 -20.02 -31.66 -3.62
C ILE A 11 -19.19 -30.54 -3.01
N VAL A 12 -19.11 -30.48 -1.68
CA VAL A 12 -18.30 -29.48 -0.95
C VAL A 12 -16.83 -29.57 -1.35
N LYS A 13 -16.28 -30.79 -1.43
CA LYS A 13 -14.89 -31.03 -1.88
C LYS A 13 -14.68 -30.58 -3.33
N LYS A 14 -15.63 -30.86 -4.24
CA LYS A 14 -15.57 -30.38 -5.64
C LYS A 14 -15.63 -28.86 -5.73
N GLN A 15 -16.50 -28.21 -4.97
CA GLN A 15 -16.58 -26.74 -4.92
C GLN A 15 -15.31 -26.11 -4.35
N ALA A 16 -14.73 -26.70 -3.30
CA ALA A 16 -13.46 -26.25 -2.73
C ALA A 16 -12.29 -26.39 -3.72
N ALA A 17 -12.22 -27.52 -4.45
CA ALA A 17 -11.24 -27.74 -5.50
C ALA A 17 -11.40 -26.72 -6.66
N ALA A 18 -12.64 -26.50 -7.12
CA ALA A 18 -12.94 -25.51 -8.15
C ALA A 18 -12.55 -24.08 -7.72
N ARG A 19 -12.81 -23.71 -6.45
CA ARG A 19 -12.38 -22.42 -5.87
C ARG A 19 -10.86 -22.30 -5.76
N ARG A 20 -10.14 -23.37 -5.40
CA ARG A 20 -8.66 -23.38 -5.39
C ARG A 20 -8.10 -23.17 -6.79
N LEU A 21 -8.67 -23.84 -7.79
CA LEU A 21 -8.26 -23.70 -9.18
C LEU A 21 -8.58 -22.30 -9.75
N SER A 22 -9.73 -21.71 -9.41
CA SER A 22 -10.10 -20.38 -9.90
C SER A 22 -9.31 -19.24 -9.26
N LYS A 23 -8.93 -19.37 -7.98
CA LYS A 23 -8.12 -18.37 -7.27
C LYS A 23 -6.75 -18.16 -7.92
N ASN A 24 -6.15 -19.21 -8.49
CA ASN A 24 -4.82 -19.12 -9.10
C ASN A 24 -4.85 -18.88 -10.63
N LYS A 25 -6.00 -19.11 -11.30
CA LYS A 25 -6.15 -18.85 -12.75
C LYS A 25 -5.92 -17.39 -13.13
N LYS A 26 -6.24 -16.42 -12.26
CA LYS A 26 -6.00 -14.99 -12.56
C LYS A 26 -4.53 -14.58 -12.55
N ALA A 27 -3.66 -15.36 -11.89
CA ALA A 27 -2.23 -15.11 -11.86
C ALA A 27 -1.52 -15.64 -13.12
N THR A 28 -2.01 -16.75 -13.69
CA THR A 28 -1.42 -17.39 -14.88
C THR A 28 -1.72 -16.66 -16.19
N PHE A 29 -2.78 -15.84 -16.24
CA PHE A 29 -3.05 -14.93 -17.38
C PHE A 29 -2.31 -13.59 -17.27
N GLN A 30 -1.48 -13.38 -16.25
CA GLN A 30 -0.53 -12.28 -16.29
C GLN A 30 0.48 -12.62 -17.39
N ILE A 31 0.34 -11.96 -18.54
CA ILE A 31 1.35 -11.89 -19.61
C ILE A 31 2.72 -11.71 -18.94
N TYR A 32 3.80 -12.35 -19.40
CA TYR A 32 5.12 -12.05 -18.85
C TYR A 32 5.43 -10.57 -19.11
N ILE A 33 5.32 -9.75 -18.06
CA ILE A 33 5.58 -8.32 -18.10
C ILE A 33 6.93 -8.16 -17.41
N GLY A 34 7.96 -7.72 -18.14
CA GLY A 34 9.35 -7.65 -17.67
C GLY A 34 9.58 -6.73 -16.45
N ASN A 35 10.74 -6.07 -16.38
CA ASN A 35 11.15 -5.23 -15.23
C ASN A 35 10.36 -3.90 -15.06
N GLU A 36 9.09 -3.86 -15.45
CA GLU A 36 8.25 -2.68 -15.29
C GLU A 36 7.78 -2.50 -13.85
N ASN A 37 7.81 -1.25 -13.37
CA ASN A 37 7.35 -0.93 -12.02
C ASN A 37 5.83 -1.22 -11.88
N PRO A 38 5.39 -2.06 -10.91
CA PRO A 38 3.98 -2.36 -10.71
C PRO A 38 3.10 -1.13 -10.47
N GLN A 39 3.66 -0.05 -9.92
CA GLN A 39 2.94 1.18 -9.61
C GLN A 39 2.62 2.01 -10.85
N THR A 40 3.52 2.07 -11.83
CA THR A 40 3.26 2.78 -13.09
C THR A 40 2.15 2.13 -13.90
N ARG A 41 1.98 0.80 -13.74
CA ARG A 41 0.94 0.03 -14.42
C ARG A 41 -0.46 0.18 -13.83
N LYS A 42 -0.56 0.40 -12.52
CA LYS A 42 -1.85 0.70 -11.87
C LYS A 42 -2.38 2.09 -12.24
N ASN A 43 -1.50 3.00 -12.65
CA ASN A 43 -1.85 4.35 -13.08
C ASN A 43 -2.26 4.34 -14.56
N THR A 44 -3.40 3.72 -14.88
CA THR A 44 -3.87 3.61 -16.27
C THR A 44 -4.44 4.93 -16.79
N SER A 45 -5.08 5.72 -15.94
CA SER A 45 -5.67 7.01 -16.32
C SER A 45 -4.62 8.12 -16.38
N TYR A 46 -4.84 9.09 -17.27
CA TYR A 46 -3.97 10.28 -17.40
C TYR A 46 -3.85 11.04 -16.07
N LYS A 47 -4.97 11.24 -15.37
CA LYS A 47 -5.00 11.85 -14.03
C LYS A 47 -4.15 11.07 -13.02
N ALA A 48 -4.24 9.74 -13.01
CA ALA A 48 -3.44 8.93 -12.10
C ALA A 48 -1.94 8.98 -12.42
N ARG A 49 -1.56 9.06 -13.71
CA ARG A 49 -0.16 9.22 -14.12
C ARG A 49 0.42 10.56 -13.69
N ILE A 50 -0.31 11.66 -13.93
CA ILE A 50 0.10 13.00 -13.50
C ILE A 50 0.25 13.05 -11.99
N HIS A 51 -0.78 12.64 -11.25
CA HIS A 51 -0.77 12.67 -9.79
C HIS A 51 0.40 11.85 -9.21
N TYR A 52 0.69 10.68 -9.78
CA TYR A 52 1.86 9.90 -9.37
C TYR A 52 3.19 10.60 -9.69
N PHE A 53 3.29 11.21 -10.88
CA PHE A 53 4.49 11.93 -11.29
C PHE A 53 4.74 13.15 -10.40
N GLU A 54 3.74 13.98 -10.19
CA GLU A 54 3.78 15.15 -9.30
C GLU A 54 4.16 14.75 -7.87
N ASN A 55 3.54 13.69 -7.33
CA ASN A 55 3.91 13.17 -6.02
C ASN A 55 5.36 12.71 -5.97
N LYS A 56 5.89 12.12 -7.05
CA LYS A 56 7.29 11.69 -7.12
C LYS A 56 8.26 12.87 -7.17
N GLN A 57 7.93 13.93 -7.89
CA GLN A 57 8.75 15.15 -7.99
C GLN A 57 8.74 15.94 -6.67
N ASN A 58 7.57 16.02 -6.05
CA ASN A 58 7.37 16.70 -4.76
C ASN A 58 7.89 15.89 -3.57
N PHE A 59 8.21 14.61 -3.77
CA PHE A 59 8.76 13.79 -2.70
C PHE A 59 10.22 14.17 -2.47
N PRO A 60 10.66 14.37 -1.21
CA PRO A 60 12.06 14.59 -0.92
C PRO A 60 12.89 13.46 -1.52
N LYS A 61 13.92 13.82 -2.31
CA LYS A 61 14.86 12.85 -2.90
C LYS A 61 15.41 11.97 -1.76
N LYS A 62 15.71 10.70 -2.05
CA LYS A 62 16.02 9.63 -1.06
C LYS A 62 17.03 9.99 0.05
N ARG A 63 17.79 11.08 -0.10
CA ARG A 63 18.66 11.66 0.91
C ARG A 63 18.09 13.01 1.37
N LEU A 64 17.58 13.05 2.59
CA LEU A 64 17.34 14.30 3.31
C LEU A 64 18.69 14.97 3.56
N MET A 65 18.74 16.30 3.44
CA MET A 65 19.97 17.07 3.68
C MET A 65 20.46 16.92 5.12
N THR A 66 19.54 16.74 6.06
CA THR A 66 19.82 16.52 7.47
C THR A 66 18.95 15.38 8.01
N LYS A 67 19.40 14.73 9.09
CA LYS A 67 18.60 13.73 9.82
C LYS A 67 18.05 14.28 11.14
N ASN A 68 18.34 15.55 11.46
CA ASN A 68 17.89 16.18 12.69
C ASN A 68 16.38 16.46 12.60
N PRO A 69 15.54 15.90 13.49
CA PRO A 69 14.09 16.14 13.49
C PRO A 69 13.72 17.62 13.51
N GLN A 70 14.39 18.41 14.34
CA GLN A 70 14.05 19.82 14.56
C GLN A 70 14.18 20.62 13.26
N SER A 71 15.31 20.46 12.57
CA SER A 71 15.57 21.10 11.29
C SER A 71 14.61 20.65 10.19
N LEU A 72 14.12 19.41 10.24
CA LEU A 72 13.17 18.88 9.26
C LEU A 72 11.74 19.41 9.50
N ILE A 73 11.39 19.71 10.75
CA ILE A 73 10.14 20.38 11.12
C ILE A 73 10.19 21.85 10.69
N GLU A 74 11.29 22.56 10.98
CA GLU A 74 11.50 23.96 10.57
C GLU A 74 11.43 24.14 9.04
N GLN A 75 11.95 23.16 8.28
CA GLN A 75 11.87 23.15 6.81
C GLN A 75 10.49 22.78 6.26
N GLY A 76 9.52 22.42 7.12
CA GLY A 76 8.17 22.01 6.72
C GLY A 76 8.14 20.66 5.98
N ILE A 77 9.17 19.82 6.14
CA ILE A 77 9.24 18.50 5.51
C ILE A 77 8.40 17.50 6.31
N ILE A 78 8.43 17.64 7.64
CA ILE A 78 7.79 16.75 8.60
C ILE A 78 6.89 17.57 9.52
N ASP A 79 5.70 17.06 9.79
CA ASP A 79 4.75 17.60 10.77
C ASP A 79 5.27 17.40 12.22
N GLU A 80 4.71 18.10 13.20
CA GLU A 80 5.11 18.01 14.62
C GLU A 80 5.04 16.57 15.15
N ARG A 81 4.09 15.79 14.61
CA ARG A 81 3.89 14.37 14.93
C ARG A 81 4.96 13.45 14.35
N GLY A 82 5.82 13.93 13.45
CA GLY A 82 6.86 13.14 12.80
C GLY A 82 6.46 12.54 11.44
N PHE A 83 5.30 12.89 10.89
CA PHE A 83 4.87 12.43 9.55
C PHE A 83 5.34 13.36 8.43
N PHE A 84 5.69 12.82 7.27
CA PHE A 84 5.98 13.65 6.10
C PHE A 84 4.71 14.39 5.65
N VAL A 85 4.79 15.71 5.49
CA VAL A 85 3.67 16.56 5.03
C VAL A 85 3.24 16.14 3.62
N LYS A 86 4.18 15.70 2.79
CA LYS A 86 3.93 15.20 1.43
C LYS A 86 4.51 13.80 1.23
N GLY A 87 3.72 12.94 0.59
CA GLY A 87 4.14 11.60 0.16
C GLY A 87 3.94 10.50 1.19
N LYS A 88 5.05 9.90 1.66
CA LYS A 88 5.03 8.62 2.39
C LYS A 88 4.37 8.77 3.75
N LYS A 89 3.26 8.05 3.97
CA LYS A 89 2.49 8.00 5.23
C LYS A 89 3.21 7.31 6.41
N LYS A 90 4.54 7.15 6.35
CA LYS A 90 5.34 6.61 7.45
C LYS A 90 5.90 7.75 8.28
N ASN A 91 5.82 7.61 9.58
CA ASN A 91 6.45 8.49 10.54
C ASN A 91 7.98 8.33 10.45
N PHE A 92 8.70 9.44 10.35
CA PHE A 92 10.16 9.47 10.23
C PHE A 92 10.84 9.08 11.55
N LEU A 93 10.25 9.45 12.69
CA LEU A 93 10.76 9.19 14.03
C LEU A 93 10.55 7.73 14.43
N THR A 94 9.31 7.25 14.32
CA THR A 94 8.94 5.90 14.76
C THR A 94 9.13 4.83 13.68
N LYS A 95 9.32 5.24 12.41
CA LYS A 95 9.35 4.36 11.21
C LYS A 95 8.06 3.55 10.99
N SER A 96 7.06 3.80 11.83
CA SER A 96 5.75 3.17 11.86
C SER A 96 4.77 4.01 11.03
N MET A 97 3.59 3.45 10.73
CA MET A 97 2.52 4.20 10.07
C MET A 97 1.60 4.92 11.07
N VAL A 98 1.86 4.74 12.36
CA VAL A 98 1.20 5.39 13.48
C VAL A 98 2.24 6.16 14.32
N ASP A 99 1.79 7.20 15.00
CA ASP A 99 2.59 7.89 16.00
C ASP A 99 2.76 7.05 17.28
N LYS A 100 3.42 7.62 18.29
CA LYS A 100 3.60 6.95 19.59
C LYS A 100 2.28 6.67 20.31
N THR A 101 1.25 7.46 20.03
CA THR A 101 -0.09 7.33 20.61
C THR A 101 -1.00 6.36 19.83
N GLY A 102 -0.51 5.76 18.74
CA GLY A 102 -1.25 4.80 17.93
C GLY A 102 -2.18 5.41 16.88
N LEU A 103 -2.11 6.73 16.68
CA LEU A 103 -2.90 7.45 15.68
C LEU A 103 -2.16 7.51 14.34
N ASP A 104 -2.90 7.39 13.25
CA ASP A 104 -2.36 7.50 11.91
C ASP A 104 -2.19 8.97 11.45
N PHE A 105 -1.77 9.17 10.20
CA PHE A 105 -1.59 10.49 9.61
C PHE A 105 -2.85 11.39 9.71
N TYR A 106 -4.05 10.80 9.64
CA TYR A 106 -5.33 11.50 9.74
C TYR A 106 -5.85 11.63 11.17
N GLY A 107 -5.07 11.20 12.17
CA GLY A 107 -5.50 11.20 13.57
C GLY A 107 -6.48 10.07 13.89
N MET A 108 -6.55 9.03 13.06
CA MET A 108 -7.42 7.87 13.30
C MET A 108 -6.68 6.73 13.99
N PRO A 109 -7.30 6.02 14.95
CA PRO A 109 -6.75 4.79 15.50
C PRO A 109 -6.72 3.68 14.43
N ARG A 110 -5.78 2.75 14.55
CA ARG A 110 -5.54 1.70 13.56
C ARG A 110 -5.74 0.29 14.08
#